data_AF-A0A6C0BB14-F1
#
_entry.id   AF-A0A6C0BB14-F1
#
_cell.length_a   1.000
_cell.length_b   1.000
_cell.length_c   1.000
_cell.angle_alpha   90.00
_cell.angle_beta   90.00
_cell.angle_gamma   90.00
#
_symmetry.space_group_name_H-M   'P 1'
#
loop_
_entity.id
_entity.type
_entity.pdbx_description
1 polymer ?
#
loop_
_entity_poly.entity_id
_entity_poly.type
_entity_poly.pdbx_seq_one_letter_code
_entity_poly.pdbx_strand_id
1 'polypeptide(L)'
;MATQCAAWRVKDDQMFHFINGPKIHFPLRCEGKAIQGDKVCGKCAKKRNKPKPDKNIGNHPPIWWGTIDEAVKDFGALKSRMWGSQWFYEKVKAGNTISPEDMGRVKKAVQGTAMEVLSNAPLPEPPATVPTEKKKRVPKAKKEPEAKKAEVTQPVAVVQEEPIEPEEVHVVQVIKKELNGKQYYYDSGKKKLYEPSTGKYVGRWDSVKELVITSIPDSDAE
;
A
#
# COMPACT_ATOMS: atom_id res chain seq x y z
N MET A 1 12.50 30.87 24.68
CA MET A 1 11.16 30.24 24.63
C MET A 1 11.34 28.73 24.81
N ALA A 2 10.47 28.06 25.57
CA ALA A 2 10.57 26.60 25.71
C ALA A 2 10.13 25.93 24.41
N THR A 3 11.03 25.17 23.79
CA THR A 3 10.75 24.44 22.55
C THR A 3 9.93 23.19 22.84
N GLN A 4 9.04 22.82 21.91
CA GLN A 4 8.30 21.57 22.01
C GLN A 4 9.26 20.38 21.89
N CYS A 5 9.01 19.34 22.69
CA CYS A 5 9.80 18.11 22.70
C CYS A 5 9.90 17.51 21.29
N ALA A 6 11.13 17.25 20.85
CA ALA A 6 11.44 16.67 19.55
C ALA A 6 11.22 15.15 19.51
N ALA A 7 10.82 14.49 20.60
CA ALA A 7 10.69 13.04 20.62
C ALA A 7 9.46 12.55 19.84
N TRP A 8 9.62 11.43 19.12
CA TRP A 8 8.48 10.66 18.61
C TRP A 8 7.75 9.94 19.75
N ARG A 9 6.43 9.90 19.64
CA ARG A 9 5.48 9.25 20.53
C ARG A 9 4.49 8.46 19.70
N VAL A 10 4.14 7.29 20.19
CA VAL A 10 3.00 6.53 19.72
C VAL A 10 1.94 6.64 20.80
N LYS A 11 0.69 6.93 20.42
CA LYS A 11 -0.46 6.77 21.30
C LYS A 11 -1.21 5.50 20.87
N ASP A 12 -1.53 4.63 21.82
CA ASP A 12 -2.11 3.31 21.53
C ASP A 12 -3.54 3.41 20.96
N ASP A 13 -4.23 4.54 21.17
CA ASP A 13 -5.54 4.88 20.61
C ASP A 13 -5.48 5.37 19.16
N GLN A 14 -4.29 5.68 18.63
CA GLN A 14 -4.08 6.13 17.25
C GLN A 14 -3.30 5.10 16.45
N MET A 15 -3.99 4.00 16.14
CA MET A 15 -3.51 2.95 15.23
C MET A 15 -4.37 2.88 13.97
N PHE A 16 -3.73 2.50 12.86
CA PHE A 16 -4.39 2.22 11.59
C PHE A 16 -4.18 0.77 11.17
N HIS A 17 -5.00 0.32 10.24
CA HIS A 17 -4.91 -1.02 9.69
C HIS A 17 -4.58 -0.94 8.20
N PHE A 18 -3.69 -1.81 7.76
CA PHE A 18 -3.72 -2.19 6.36
C PHE A 18 -5.08 -2.86 6.06
N ILE A 19 -5.64 -2.66 4.86
CA ILE A 19 -6.84 -3.35 4.39
C ILE A 19 -6.52 -4.85 4.44
N ASN A 20 -7.17 -5.58 5.36
CA ASN A 20 -6.91 -7.00 5.67
C ASN A 20 -5.50 -7.33 6.20
N GLY A 21 -4.81 -6.36 6.81
CA GLY A 21 -3.42 -6.54 7.25
C GLY A 21 -3.15 -6.11 8.69
N PRO A 22 -1.86 -6.06 9.07
CA PRO A 22 -1.46 -5.79 10.44
C PRO A 22 -1.70 -4.32 10.85
N LYS A 23 -1.80 -4.09 12.16
CA LYS A 23 -1.87 -2.75 12.77
C LYS A 23 -0.56 -2.00 12.62
N ILE A 24 -0.68 -0.69 12.43
CA ILE A 24 0.43 0.25 12.28
C ILE A 24 0.21 1.41 13.26
N HIS A 25 1.30 1.80 13.92
CA HIS A 25 1.35 2.94 14.83
C HIS A 25 1.71 4.23 14.09
N PHE A 26 1.04 5.31 14.47
CA PHE A 26 1.35 6.63 13.95
C PHE A 26 2.40 7.36 14.82
N PRO A 27 3.48 7.90 14.22
CA PRO A 27 4.45 8.72 14.93
C PRO A 27 3.89 10.13 15.14
N LEU A 28 3.62 10.47 16.39
CA LEU A 28 3.23 11.81 16.83
C LEU A 28 4.40 12.49 17.51
N ARG A 29 4.48 13.81 17.40
CA ARG A 29 5.43 14.57 18.23
C ARG A 29 4.95 14.60 19.67
N CYS A 30 5.88 14.52 20.60
CA CYS A 30 5.57 14.64 22.02
C CYS A 30 5.12 16.08 22.34
N GLU A 31 3.92 16.22 22.90
CA GLU A 31 3.33 17.49 23.32
C GLU A 31 4.01 18.11 24.57
N GLY A 32 5.01 17.43 25.15
CA GLY A 32 5.74 17.94 26.31
C GLY A 32 6.69 19.09 25.96
N LYS A 33 7.02 19.94 26.93
CA LYS A 33 8.07 20.95 26.79
C LYS A 33 9.46 20.32 26.92
N ALA A 34 10.38 20.68 26.04
CA ALA A 34 11.77 20.25 26.13
C ALA A 34 12.44 20.81 27.40
N ILE A 35 13.40 20.06 27.95
CA ILE A 35 14.22 20.55 29.07
C ILE A 35 15.21 21.59 28.53
N GLN A 36 15.55 22.61 29.32
CA GLN A 36 16.57 23.58 28.93
C GLN A 36 17.90 22.87 28.63
N GLY A 37 18.43 23.07 27.42
CA GLY A 37 19.66 22.42 26.95
C GLY A 37 19.49 21.00 26.39
N ASP A 38 18.27 20.44 26.37
CA ASP A 38 17.97 19.17 25.69
C ASP A 38 16.87 19.39 24.63
N LYS A 39 16.78 18.49 23.66
CA LYS A 39 15.73 18.50 22.62
C LYS A 39 14.44 17.81 23.08
N VAL A 40 14.48 17.08 24.20
CA VAL A 40 13.39 16.22 24.66
C VAL A 40 12.90 16.60 26.06
N CYS A 41 11.65 16.26 26.37
CA CYS A 41 11.09 16.48 27.70
C CYS A 41 11.62 15.47 28.71
N GLY A 42 11.50 15.74 30.01
CA GLY A 42 12.01 14.82 31.05
C GLY A 42 11.41 13.41 31.02
N LYS A 43 10.15 13.27 30.61
CA LYS A 43 9.51 11.95 30.41
C LYS A 43 10.13 11.19 29.23
N CYS A 44 10.54 11.91 28.18
CA CYS A 44 11.19 11.35 27.01
C CYS A 44 12.66 11.01 27.30
N ALA A 45 13.40 11.89 27.98
CA ALA A 45 14.77 11.64 28.42
C ALA A 45 14.87 10.38 29.30
N LYS A 46 13.96 10.22 30.26
CA LYS A 46 13.88 9.00 31.10
C LYS A 46 13.65 7.74 30.27
N LYS A 47 12.88 7.82 29.19
CA LYS A 47 12.61 6.68 28.29
C LYS A 47 13.78 6.40 27.35
N ARG A 48 14.46 7.44 26.85
CA ARG A 48 15.69 7.34 26.05
C ARG A 48 16.80 6.60 26.80
N ASN A 49 16.93 6.88 28.10
CA ASN A 49 18.00 6.31 28.93
C ASN A 49 17.64 4.97 29.57
N LYS A 50 16.42 4.44 29.38
CA LYS A 50 16.08 3.11 29.88
C LYS A 50 16.87 2.06 29.07
N PRO A 51 17.51 1.09 29.73
CA PRO A 51 18.13 -0.01 29.01
C PRO A 51 17.06 -0.69 28.15
N LYS A 52 17.42 -1.02 26.90
CA LYS A 52 16.52 -1.80 26.03
C LYS A 52 16.26 -3.12 26.77
N PRO A 53 15.00 -3.57 26.90
CA PRO A 53 14.75 -4.88 27.48
C PRO A 53 15.51 -5.92 26.64
N ASP A 54 16.27 -6.79 27.30
CA ASP A 54 17.05 -7.88 26.67
C ASP A 54 16.20 -8.85 25.85
N LYS A 55 14.87 -8.77 25.96
CA LYS A 55 13.95 -9.71 25.35
C LYS A 55 13.30 -9.10 24.12
N ASN A 56 13.36 -9.86 23.03
CA ASN A 56 12.50 -9.79 21.86
C ASN A 56 11.02 -9.82 22.29
N ILE A 57 10.49 -8.70 22.78
CA ILE A 57 9.06 -8.52 22.93
C ILE A 57 8.55 -8.26 21.50
N GLY A 58 8.42 -9.34 20.72
CA GLY A 58 8.25 -9.32 19.27
C GLY A 58 7.02 -8.58 18.73
N ASN A 59 6.22 -7.96 19.59
CA ASN A 59 5.02 -7.22 19.22
C ASN A 59 4.87 -5.86 19.91
N HIS A 60 5.75 -5.47 20.84
CA HIS A 60 5.61 -4.18 21.50
C HIS A 60 6.59 -3.14 20.97
N PRO A 61 6.11 -1.92 20.72
CA PRO A 61 6.95 -0.83 20.26
C PRO A 61 8.09 -0.54 21.25
N PRO A 62 9.29 -0.16 20.78
CA PRO A 62 10.36 0.25 21.67
C PRO A 62 9.89 1.42 22.54
N ILE A 63 10.35 1.44 23.79
CA ILE A 63 10.01 2.48 24.78
C ILE A 63 10.42 3.88 24.27
N TRP A 64 11.41 3.93 23.38
CA TRP A 64 11.98 5.11 22.75
C TRP A 64 12.05 4.96 21.23
N TRP A 65 11.62 6.00 20.53
CA TRP A 65 11.47 6.05 19.08
C TRP A 65 12.35 7.11 18.42
N GLY A 66 13.28 7.70 19.18
CA GLY A 66 14.10 8.80 18.72
C GLY A 66 13.37 10.13 18.58
N THR A 67 13.96 11.00 17.77
CA THR A 67 13.56 12.40 17.61
C THR A 67 13.13 12.72 16.18
N ILE A 68 12.40 13.82 15.98
CA ILE A 68 11.94 14.27 14.66
C ILE A 68 13.09 14.59 13.70
N ASP A 69 14.27 14.92 14.25
CA ASP A 69 15.46 15.27 13.47
C ASP A 69 16.20 14.02 12.95
N GLU A 70 15.93 12.86 13.55
CA GLU A 70 16.54 11.59 13.20
C GLU A 70 15.65 10.86 12.17
N ALA A 71 16.25 10.30 11.14
CA ALA A 71 15.48 9.60 10.12
C ALA A 71 14.86 8.32 10.72
N VAL A 72 13.58 8.07 10.41
CA VAL A 72 12.81 6.93 10.95
C VAL A 72 13.47 5.57 10.67
N LYS A 73 14.23 5.48 9.56
CA LYS A 73 15.01 4.31 9.14
C LYS A 73 16.16 3.95 10.08
N ASP A 74 16.68 4.90 10.87
CA ASP A 74 17.87 4.71 11.71
C ASP A 74 17.52 4.31 13.15
N PHE A 75 16.24 4.39 13.52
CA PHE A 75 15.78 3.83 14.80
C PHE A 75 15.85 2.32 14.73
N GLY A 76 16.48 1.69 15.72
CA GLY A 76 16.78 0.25 15.80
C GLY A 76 15.57 -0.70 15.76
N ALA A 77 14.79 -0.63 14.70
CA ALA A 77 13.56 -1.36 14.52
C ALA A 77 13.26 -1.51 13.03
N LEU A 78 14.12 -2.31 12.37
CA LEU A 78 13.76 -3.13 11.21
C LEU A 78 12.39 -3.80 11.37
N LYS A 79 11.94 -4.02 12.62
CA LYS A 79 10.67 -4.66 12.98
C LYS A 79 9.62 -3.72 13.58
N SER A 80 9.86 -2.41 13.63
CA SER A 80 8.84 -1.51 14.20
C SER A 80 7.63 -1.40 13.29
N ARG A 81 6.44 -1.58 13.85
CA ARG A 81 5.17 -1.36 13.14
C ARG A 81 4.80 0.13 13.08
N MET A 82 5.77 1.00 12.83
CA MET A 82 5.55 2.44 12.74
C MET A 82 5.39 2.89 11.29
N TRP A 83 4.58 3.91 11.07
CA TRP A 83 4.50 4.56 9.76
C TRP A 83 5.87 5.06 9.30
N GLY A 84 6.25 4.77 8.06
CA GLY A 84 7.55 5.17 7.49
C GLY A 84 8.75 4.34 7.96
N SER A 85 8.54 3.30 8.77
CA SER A 85 9.60 2.33 9.08
C SER A 85 9.90 1.41 7.89
N GLN A 86 11.02 0.69 7.94
CA GLN A 86 11.33 -0.32 6.92
C GLN A 86 10.25 -1.41 6.85
N TRP A 87 9.78 -1.90 8.00
CA TRP A 87 8.69 -2.89 8.06
C TRP A 87 7.42 -2.38 7.36
N PHE A 88 7.09 -1.09 7.53
CA PHE A 88 5.94 -0.49 6.85
C PHE A 88 6.11 -0.54 5.33
N TYR A 89 7.28 -0.12 4.82
CA TYR A 89 7.57 -0.17 3.38
C TYR A 89 7.58 -1.60 2.83
N GLU A 90 8.08 -2.57 3.60
CA GLU A 90 8.02 -3.99 3.24
C GLU A 90 6.58 -4.49 3.12
N LYS A 91 5.68 -4.06 4.01
CA LYS A 91 4.24 -4.41 3.92
C LYS A 91 3.55 -3.76 2.73
N VAL A 92 3.84 -2.50 2.45
CA VAL A 92 3.35 -1.83 1.24
C VAL A 92 3.85 -2.53 -0.02
N LYS A 93 5.14 -2.90 -0.07
CA LYS A 93 5.74 -3.66 -1.19
C LYS A 93 5.13 -5.06 -1.35
N ALA A 94 4.69 -5.67 -0.25
CA ALA A 94 3.98 -6.94 -0.26
C ALA A 94 2.49 -6.82 -0.68
N GLY A 95 2.03 -5.64 -1.12
CA GLY A 95 0.68 -5.41 -1.61
C GLY A 95 -0.34 -5.00 -0.55
N ASN A 96 0.10 -4.75 0.70
CA ASN A 96 -0.81 -4.24 1.72
C ASN A 96 -1.10 -2.76 1.46
N THR A 97 -2.37 -2.41 1.35
CA THR A 97 -2.85 -1.04 1.13
C THR A 97 -3.46 -0.49 2.42
N ILE A 98 -3.44 0.83 2.58
CA ILE A 98 -4.04 1.51 3.73
C ILE A 98 -5.32 2.18 3.24
N SER A 99 -6.38 2.15 4.06
CA SER A 99 -7.64 2.82 3.72
C SER A 99 -7.37 4.29 3.35
N PRO A 100 -8.02 4.84 2.31
CA PRO A 100 -7.92 6.26 1.97
C PRO A 100 -8.23 7.19 3.15
N GLU A 101 -9.14 6.80 4.03
CA GLU A 101 -9.49 7.55 5.25
C GLU A 101 -8.31 7.61 6.23
N ASP A 102 -7.65 6.47 6.45
CA ASP A 102 -6.48 6.36 7.32
C ASP A 102 -5.30 7.15 6.72
N MET A 103 -5.09 7.07 5.40
CA MET A 103 -4.12 7.90 4.69
C MET A 103 -4.38 9.41 4.87
N GLY A 104 -5.64 9.82 4.87
CA GLY A 104 -6.04 11.21 5.11
C GLY A 104 -5.69 11.68 6.53
N ARG A 105 -5.98 10.84 7.54
CA ARG A 105 -5.63 11.11 8.94
C ARG A 105 -4.11 11.19 9.14
N VAL A 106 -3.37 10.26 8.54
CA VAL A 106 -1.90 10.23 8.54
C VAL A 106 -1.34 11.53 7.96
N LYS A 107 -1.78 11.93 6.76
CA LYS A 107 -1.31 13.15 6.11
C LYS A 107 -1.57 14.39 6.97
N LYS A 108 -2.77 14.50 7.56
CA LYS A 108 -3.12 15.62 8.45
C LYS A 108 -2.23 15.68 9.68
N ALA A 109 -1.90 14.54 10.29
CA ALA A 109 -1.07 14.49 11.48
C ALA A 109 0.42 14.73 11.17
N VAL A 110 0.93 14.25 10.03
CA VAL A 110 2.30 14.58 9.56
C VAL A 110 2.41 16.06 9.23
N GLN A 111 1.45 16.61 8.48
CA GLN A 111 1.47 18.03 8.09
C GLN A 111 1.27 18.97 9.28
N GLY A 112 0.39 18.63 10.23
CA GLY A 112 0.24 19.36 11.48
C GLY A 112 1.52 19.37 12.33
N THR A 113 2.34 18.32 12.21
CA THR A 113 3.64 18.24 12.89
C THR A 113 4.75 18.97 12.11
N ALA A 114 4.71 18.92 10.78
CA ALA A 114 5.73 19.51 9.90
C ALA A 114 5.57 21.04 9.71
N MET A 115 4.35 21.58 9.75
CA MET A 115 4.12 23.02 9.66
C MET A 115 4.65 23.81 10.87
N GLU A 116 4.95 23.15 12.00
CA GLU A 116 5.61 23.80 13.15
C GLU A 116 7.15 23.77 13.07
N VAL A 117 7.74 23.00 12.14
CA VAL A 117 9.20 22.80 12.01
C VAL A 117 9.78 23.51 10.79
N LEU A 118 8.94 23.89 9.83
CA LEU A 118 9.34 24.54 8.58
C LEU A 118 9.65 26.04 8.68
N SER A 119 9.85 26.59 9.87
CA SER A 119 10.44 27.94 10.00
C SER A 119 11.96 27.96 10.00
N ASN A 120 12.68 26.81 9.96
CA ASN A 120 14.16 26.84 10.04
C ASN A 120 14.94 25.62 9.46
N ALA A 121 14.43 24.88 8.47
CA ALA A 121 15.24 23.84 7.78
C ALA A 121 15.24 24.05 6.25
N PRO A 122 16.41 24.02 5.57
CA PRO A 122 16.47 24.10 4.12
C PRO A 122 15.85 22.84 3.49
N LEU A 123 14.94 23.06 2.54
CA LEU A 123 14.30 22.02 1.74
C LEU A 123 15.37 21.19 1.03
N PRO A 124 15.38 19.85 1.15
CA PRO A 124 16.08 19.03 0.17
C PRO A 124 15.37 19.20 -1.18
N GLU A 125 16.14 19.60 -2.18
CA GLU A 125 15.66 19.81 -3.54
C GLU A 125 15.05 18.50 -4.09
N PRO A 126 13.85 18.56 -4.69
CA PRO A 126 13.26 17.37 -5.30
C PRO A 126 14.16 16.89 -6.46
N PRO A 127 14.35 15.57 -6.63
CA PRO A 127 15.06 15.06 -7.79
C PRO A 127 14.31 15.49 -9.06
N ALA A 128 15.07 16.05 -10.00
CA ALA A 128 14.59 16.59 -11.27
C ALA A 128 13.72 15.57 -12.02
N THR A 129 12.43 15.87 -12.17
CA THR A 129 11.54 15.13 -13.05
C THR A 129 11.58 15.73 -14.46
N VAL A 130 11.96 14.84 -15.36
CA VAL A 130 12.10 14.89 -16.82
C VAL A 130 10.85 15.52 -17.51
N PRO A 131 10.98 16.18 -18.67
CA PRO A 131 9.88 16.90 -19.32
C PRO A 131 8.78 15.96 -19.80
N THR A 132 7.55 16.19 -19.33
CA THR A 132 6.35 15.49 -19.80
C THR A 132 5.98 15.98 -21.20
N GLU A 133 6.07 15.08 -22.18
CA GLU A 133 5.71 15.33 -23.56
C GLU A 133 4.20 15.56 -23.73
N LYS A 134 3.84 16.64 -24.44
CA LYS A 134 2.48 17.09 -24.70
C LYS A 134 1.73 16.07 -25.57
N LYS A 135 0.66 15.45 -25.05
CA LYS A 135 -0.33 14.77 -25.90
C LYS A 135 -1.34 15.76 -26.48
N LYS A 136 -1.37 15.73 -27.81
CA LYS A 136 -2.15 16.51 -28.78
C LYS A 136 -3.65 16.24 -28.64
N ARG A 137 -4.46 17.30 -28.58
CA ARG A 137 -5.93 17.26 -28.70
C ARG A 137 -6.31 16.77 -30.10
N VAL A 138 -7.31 15.89 -30.18
CA VAL A 138 -8.06 15.58 -31.41
C VAL A 138 -9.56 15.77 -31.10
N PRO A 139 -10.36 16.38 -32.01
CA PRO A 139 -11.70 16.90 -31.69
C PRO A 139 -12.86 15.94 -32.01
N LYS A 140 -13.97 16.15 -31.27
CA LYS A 140 -15.41 15.98 -31.58
C LYS A 140 -15.82 15.01 -32.71
N ALA A 141 -16.69 14.05 -32.37
CA ALA A 141 -17.78 13.61 -33.24
C ALA A 141 -19.06 13.40 -32.43
N LYS A 142 -20.18 13.77 -33.06
CA LYS A 142 -21.54 13.94 -32.54
C LYS A 142 -22.42 12.85 -33.18
N LYS A 143 -23.57 12.58 -32.55
CA LYS A 143 -24.82 11.97 -33.07
C LYS A 143 -25.04 10.45 -32.89
N GLU A 144 -26.00 10.16 -32.01
CA GLU A 144 -27.11 9.19 -32.13
C GLU A 144 -27.76 9.17 -33.54
N PRO A 145 -28.43 8.07 -33.96
CA PRO A 145 -29.74 7.69 -33.41
C PRO A 145 -30.07 6.17 -33.30
N GLU A 146 -31.14 5.90 -32.54
CA GLU A 146 -31.97 4.68 -32.51
C GLU A 146 -32.29 4.08 -33.89
N ALA A 147 -32.45 2.74 -33.98
CA ALA A 147 -33.71 2.09 -34.38
C ALA A 147 -33.61 0.56 -34.63
N LYS A 148 -34.63 -0.14 -34.11
CA LYS A 148 -35.40 -1.29 -34.66
C LYS A 148 -34.99 -2.76 -34.38
N LYS A 149 -35.93 -3.39 -33.67
CA LYS A 149 -36.32 -4.82 -33.63
C LYS A 149 -36.21 -5.54 -34.98
N ALA A 150 -35.78 -6.79 -34.93
CA ALA A 150 -36.30 -7.86 -35.77
C ALA A 150 -36.41 -9.15 -34.93
N GLU A 151 -37.63 -9.68 -34.92
CA GLU A 151 -38.07 -10.95 -34.36
C GLU A 151 -38.08 -11.98 -35.50
N VAL A 152 -37.47 -13.16 -35.33
CA VAL A 152 -37.82 -14.37 -36.11
C VAL A 152 -37.60 -15.61 -35.23
N THR A 153 -38.68 -16.36 -35.10
CA THR A 153 -38.95 -17.65 -34.44
C THR A 153 -38.46 -18.84 -35.30
N GLN A 154 -37.89 -19.92 -34.74
CA GLN A 154 -38.48 -21.25 -34.39
C GLN A 154 -37.48 -22.38 -34.82
N PRO A 155 -37.58 -23.68 -34.45
CA PRO A 155 -38.24 -24.35 -33.31
C PRO A 155 -37.35 -25.39 -32.57
N VAL A 156 -37.76 -25.69 -31.32
CA VAL A 156 -37.70 -26.96 -30.55
C VAL A 156 -36.65 -28.04 -30.92
N ALA A 157 -35.70 -28.26 -30.00
CA ALA A 157 -35.26 -29.60 -29.59
C ALA A 157 -35.08 -29.58 -28.06
N VAL A 158 -36.07 -30.11 -27.35
CA VAL A 158 -36.03 -30.33 -25.89
C VAL A 158 -35.12 -31.55 -25.67
N VAL A 159 -33.86 -31.28 -25.36
CA VAL A 159 -33.03 -32.21 -24.59
C VAL A 159 -32.86 -31.52 -23.24
N GLN A 160 -33.68 -31.96 -22.28
CA GLN A 160 -33.47 -31.67 -20.86
C GLN A 160 -32.19 -32.40 -20.43
N GLU A 161 -31.04 -31.82 -20.73
CA GLU A 161 -29.91 -31.95 -19.84
C GLU A 161 -30.12 -30.90 -18.75
N GLU A 162 -30.18 -31.37 -17.52
CA GLU A 162 -30.39 -30.57 -16.32
C GLU A 162 -29.49 -29.33 -16.36
N PRO A 163 -30.00 -28.12 -16.04
CA PRO A 163 -29.14 -26.97 -15.87
C PRO A 163 -28.23 -27.29 -14.68
N ILE A 164 -26.99 -27.71 -14.99
CA ILE A 164 -25.91 -27.76 -14.01
C ILE A 164 -25.78 -26.33 -13.51
N GLU A 165 -26.36 -26.06 -12.35
CA GLU A 165 -26.11 -24.85 -11.59
C GLU A 165 -24.61 -24.85 -11.28
N PRO A 166 -23.79 -23.94 -11.86
CA PRO A 166 -22.41 -23.84 -11.44
C PRO A 166 -22.43 -23.32 -9.99
N GLU A 167 -22.20 -24.21 -9.03
CA GLU A 167 -22.40 -23.93 -7.60
C GLU A 167 -21.56 -22.75 -7.08
N GLU A 168 -20.47 -22.34 -7.73
CA GLU A 168 -19.71 -21.15 -7.34
C GLU A 168 -19.01 -20.48 -8.54
N VAL A 169 -19.52 -19.32 -8.98
CA VAL A 169 -18.80 -18.47 -9.96
C VAL A 169 -17.79 -17.60 -9.19
N HIS A 170 -16.54 -18.05 -9.12
CA HIS A 170 -15.45 -17.26 -8.56
C HIS A 170 -14.97 -16.18 -9.54
N VAL A 171 -15.42 -14.94 -9.33
CA VAL A 171 -14.95 -13.78 -10.11
C VAL A 171 -13.57 -13.33 -9.60
N VAL A 172 -12.54 -13.54 -10.43
CA VAL A 172 -11.16 -13.08 -10.13
C VAL A 172 -10.90 -11.74 -10.81
N GLN A 173 -10.41 -10.75 -10.06
CA GLN A 173 -10.01 -9.45 -10.63
C GLN A 173 -8.63 -9.57 -11.28
N VAL A 174 -8.59 -9.47 -12.61
CA VAL A 174 -7.36 -9.56 -13.41
C VAL A 174 -7.03 -8.24 -14.10
N ILE A 175 -5.73 -7.95 -14.25
CA ILE A 175 -5.18 -6.75 -14.89
C ILE A 175 -4.55 -7.15 -16.23
N LYS A 176 -4.74 -6.35 -17.29
CA LYS A 176 -4.05 -6.59 -18.57
C LYS A 176 -2.56 -6.28 -18.44
N LYS A 177 -1.71 -7.21 -18.83
CA LYS A 177 -0.25 -7.09 -18.78
C LYS A 177 0.36 -7.55 -20.09
N GLU A 178 1.28 -6.77 -20.64
CA GLU A 178 2.00 -7.10 -21.86
C GLU A 178 3.39 -7.64 -21.52
N LEU A 179 3.71 -8.85 -21.97
CA LEU A 179 4.98 -9.55 -21.75
C LEU A 179 5.47 -10.12 -23.08
N ASN A 180 6.69 -9.78 -23.48
CA ASN A 180 7.29 -10.24 -24.75
C ASN A 180 6.38 -10.01 -25.98
N GLY A 181 5.67 -8.88 -26.02
CA GLY A 181 4.73 -8.54 -27.11
C GLY A 181 3.43 -9.35 -27.12
N LYS A 182 3.16 -10.16 -26.10
CA LYS A 182 1.89 -10.89 -25.91
C LYS A 182 1.14 -10.32 -24.71
N GLN A 183 -0.19 -10.19 -24.86
CA GLN A 183 -1.05 -9.73 -23.78
C GLN A 183 -1.51 -10.91 -22.92
N TYR A 184 -1.51 -10.70 -21.60
CA TYR A 184 -1.94 -11.65 -20.60
C TYR A 184 -2.87 -10.97 -19.58
N TYR A 185 -3.76 -11.76 -18.99
CA TYR A 185 -4.49 -11.37 -17.79
C TYR A 185 -3.67 -11.77 -16.56
N TYR A 186 -3.36 -10.80 -15.71
CA TYR A 186 -2.53 -10.97 -14.53
C TYR A 186 -3.35 -10.83 -13.25
N ASP A 187 -3.37 -11.88 -12.44
CA ASP A 187 -3.88 -11.85 -11.07
C ASP A 187 -2.74 -11.42 -10.13
N SER A 188 -2.86 -10.21 -9.59
CA SER A 188 -1.87 -9.63 -8.67
C SER A 188 -1.82 -10.32 -7.30
N GLY A 189 -2.94 -10.91 -6.85
CA GLY A 189 -3.03 -11.58 -5.56
C GLY A 189 -2.31 -12.93 -5.58
N LYS A 190 -2.59 -13.77 -6.59
CA LYS A 190 -1.99 -15.11 -6.72
C LYS A 190 -0.70 -15.13 -7.58
N LYS A 191 -0.35 -13.99 -8.20
CA LYS A 191 0.72 -13.83 -9.21
C LYS A 191 0.55 -14.77 -10.42
N LYS A 192 -0.69 -15.12 -10.77
CA LYS A 192 -1.01 -16.02 -11.89
C LYS A 192 -1.19 -15.23 -13.19
N LEU A 193 -0.80 -15.83 -14.31
CA LEU A 193 -1.01 -15.30 -15.66
C LEU A 193 -1.97 -16.21 -16.41
N TYR A 194 -2.92 -15.59 -17.11
CA TYR A 194 -3.92 -16.25 -17.92
C TYR A 194 -3.87 -15.71 -19.35
N GLU A 195 -4.15 -16.58 -20.32
CA GLU A 195 -4.24 -16.18 -21.72
C GLU A 195 -5.58 -15.50 -22.00
N PRO A 196 -5.63 -14.31 -22.64
CA PRO A 196 -6.87 -13.55 -22.77
C PRO A 196 -7.93 -14.21 -23.66
N SER A 197 -7.48 -15.01 -24.62
CA SER A 197 -8.35 -15.66 -25.61
C SER A 197 -8.97 -16.94 -25.06
N THR A 198 -8.25 -17.68 -24.23
CA THR A 198 -8.68 -19.02 -23.76
C THR A 198 -9.03 -19.04 -22.27
N GLY A 199 -8.63 -18.02 -21.50
CA GLY A 199 -8.74 -18.00 -20.05
C GLY A 199 -7.82 -19.02 -19.35
N LYS A 200 -7.00 -19.76 -20.11
CA LYS A 200 -6.15 -20.82 -19.55
C LYS A 200 -4.99 -20.23 -18.75
N TYR A 201 -4.67 -20.90 -17.65
CA TYR A 201 -3.48 -20.60 -16.85
C TYR A 201 -2.21 -20.89 -17.66
N VAL A 202 -1.30 -19.92 -17.67
CA VAL A 202 -0.04 -19.97 -18.43
C VAL A 202 1.16 -20.17 -17.50
N GLY A 203 1.08 -19.68 -16.26
CA GLY A 203 2.18 -19.76 -15.30
C GLY A 203 2.12 -18.65 -14.25
N ARG A 204 3.15 -18.57 -13.41
CA ARG A 204 3.30 -17.49 -12.41
C ARG A 204 4.26 -16.43 -12.89
N TRP A 205 3.90 -15.17 -12.70
CA TRP A 205 4.80 -14.05 -12.99
C TRP A 205 5.80 -13.85 -11.84
N ASP A 206 7.09 -13.93 -12.16
CA ASP A 206 8.16 -13.51 -11.27
C ASP A 206 8.61 -12.09 -11.61
N SER A 207 8.27 -11.13 -10.73
CA SER A 207 8.66 -9.72 -10.89
C SER A 207 10.15 -9.46 -10.65
N VAL A 208 10.87 -10.38 -10.00
CA VAL A 208 12.30 -10.23 -9.70
C VAL A 208 13.13 -10.65 -10.90
N LYS A 209 12.73 -11.74 -11.55
CA LYS A 209 13.42 -12.27 -12.73
C LYS A 209 12.83 -11.76 -14.04
N GLU A 210 11.69 -11.08 -13.99
CA GLU A 210 10.90 -10.64 -15.16
C GLU A 210 10.58 -11.80 -16.12
N LEU A 211 10.26 -12.97 -15.55
CA LEU A 211 10.01 -14.20 -16.30
C LEU A 211 8.72 -14.88 -15.86
N VAL A 212 8.11 -15.60 -16.80
CA VAL A 212 6.96 -16.47 -16.53
C VAL A 212 7.47 -17.84 -16.11
N ILE A 213 7.16 -18.23 -14.87
CA ILE A 213 7.46 -19.54 -14.33
C ILE A 213 6.31 -20.49 -14.71
N THR A 214 6.54 -21.31 -15.73
CA THR A 214 5.58 -22.34 -16.19
C THR A 214 5.68 -23.65 -15.43
N SER A 215 6.73 -23.83 -14.63
CA SER A 215 7.01 -25.07 -13.89
C SER A 215 6.13 -25.30 -12.66
N ILE A 216 5.29 -24.33 -12.29
CA ILE A 216 4.37 -24.44 -11.15
C ILE A 216 2.96 -24.70 -11.71
N PRO A 217 2.42 -25.92 -11.56
CA PRO A 217 1.07 -26.23 -12.03
C PRO A 217 0.01 -25.40 -11.30
N ASP A 218 -1.15 -25.24 -11.94
CA ASP A 218 -2.26 -24.51 -11.32
C ASP A 218 -2.81 -25.32 -10.15
N SER A 219 -2.68 -24.78 -8.94
CA SER A 219 -3.12 -25.46 -7.71
C SER A 219 -4.65 -25.48 -7.54
N ASP A 220 -5.42 -24.86 -8.44
CA ASP A 220 -6.89 -24.89 -8.45
C ASP A 220 -7.43 -25.80 -9.58
N ALA A 221 -6.59 -26.67 -10.19
CA ALA A 221 -6.97 -27.53 -11.32
C ALA A 221 -7.43 -28.96 -10.93
N GLU A 222 -7.89 -29.17 -9.69
CA GLU A 222 -8.56 -30.41 -9.26
C GLU A 222 -10.08 -30.24 -9.22
#